data_AF-A0A838QNN7-F1
#
_entry.id   AF-A0A838QNN7-F1
#
_cell.length_a   1.000
_cell.length_b   1.000
_cell.length_c   1.000
_cell.angle_alpha   90.00
_cell.angle_beta   90.00
_cell.angle_gamma   90.00
#
_symmetry.space_group_name_H-M   'P 1'
#
loop_
_entity.id
_entity.type
_entity.pdbx_description
1 polymer ?
#
loop_
_entity_poly.entity_id
_entity_poly.type
_entity_poly.pdbx_seq_one_letter_code
_entity_poly.pdbx_strand_id
1 'polypeptide(L)'
;MKPPPPDPTRLLRRLAWAGAVLSFGLIVLGGVVRITGSGMGCGDHWPRCNGVWFPPLDLPTMIEIGHRWAAALVSIVVLAMAAVAWTRHRSERRLRDPATLAVIVLIVQVLLGAVTVKLSLPPAVVIIHLANAMVLLAVILVTALRATKPGASPTATQVTGAHSAPLRHSAHRLVMGTAALGFAVILFGAQVANFHAGLLCLGFPLCNGSMLPPTTPMAFLPWVHRALAFGFLAVVVGLAARLCRRTDPASRALRQSVALVAAATVLQIAVAAAMVLELLPPTLRALHLLVGTLVWAALVILVFHSGRTPAAGTKPAGPSLVADLVTLTKPRIISLLLVTTVAPMFITPAGLPSVSLVIWVIIGGYLMAGGANTINMWFDRDIDDKMSRTRLRPIPAGRIPAAWGLAFGIGLGLVAFAIFWYRVNPLSAWLALGGLLVYVFVYTIWLKRTSPQNIVIGGAAGAFPPLVGWAAMTGRLDLAAIYLFAIIFYWTPPHFWALALIKRGEYARAGVPMMPVVRGEARTKFEMLAYTLILLPLTLMPTFFGALGAFYGVAAALLGARLLWYCIQLLREQSSGPLAWRMYRYSLLYLALLFVAMGIDRAIPFGHRARTVPVLILDRPEQDLATPGVGHHGH
;
A
#
# COMPACT_ATOMS: atom_id res chain seq x y z
N MET A 1 11.05 37.67 37.97
CA MET A 1 10.22 36.68 37.26
C MET A 1 11.13 35.66 36.60
N LYS A 2 10.96 34.36 36.86
CA LYS A 2 11.75 33.29 36.22
C LYS A 2 11.27 33.15 34.76
N PRO A 3 12.15 33.10 33.75
CA PRO A 3 11.72 32.95 32.37
C PRO A 3 10.93 31.64 32.20
N PRO A 4 9.88 31.62 31.37
CA PRO A 4 9.12 30.40 31.12
C PRO A 4 10.06 29.30 30.59
N PRO A 5 9.85 28.02 30.98
CA PRO A 5 10.68 26.93 30.51
C PRO A 5 10.66 26.86 28.97
N PRO A 6 11.78 26.48 28.33
CA PRO A 6 11.87 26.40 26.88
C PRO A 6 10.84 25.40 26.34
N ASP A 7 10.11 25.80 25.30
CA ASP A 7 9.11 24.96 24.62
C ASP A 7 9.73 23.60 24.23
N PRO A 8 9.27 22.49 24.83
CA PRO A 8 9.87 21.18 24.66
C PRO A 8 9.78 20.68 23.21
N THR A 9 8.85 21.23 22.41
CA THR A 9 8.64 20.86 21.01
C THR A 9 9.42 21.74 20.02
N ARG A 10 10.13 22.79 20.49
CA ARG A 10 10.77 23.80 19.63
C ARG A 10 11.74 23.20 18.61
N LEU A 11 12.59 22.27 19.04
CA LEU A 11 13.56 21.62 18.15
C LEU A 11 12.85 20.75 17.10
N LEU A 12 11.90 19.92 17.53
CA LEU A 12 11.11 19.07 16.63
C LEU A 12 10.35 19.91 15.61
N ARG A 13 9.72 21.01 16.06
CA ARG A 13 9.00 21.95 15.20
C ARG A 13 9.90 22.55 14.13
N ARG A 14 11.11 23.02 14.51
CA ARG A 14 12.08 23.60 13.57
C ARG A 14 12.53 22.58 12.52
N LEU A 15 12.90 21.37 12.95
CA LEU A 15 13.30 20.30 12.05
C LEU A 15 12.17 19.89 11.10
N ALA A 16 10.93 19.79 11.60
CA ALA A 16 9.79 19.40 10.79
C ALA A 16 9.42 20.46 9.74
N TRP A 17 9.43 21.75 10.08
CA TRP A 17 9.22 22.82 9.10
C TRP A 17 10.36 22.92 8.10
N ALA A 18 11.62 22.81 8.55
CA ALA A 18 12.78 22.76 7.66
C ALA A 18 12.67 21.57 6.69
N GLY A 19 12.33 20.39 7.19
CA GLY A 19 12.09 19.19 6.38
C GLY A 19 10.97 19.40 5.35
N ALA A 20 9.85 20.03 5.74
CA ALA A 20 8.75 20.32 4.83
C ALA A 20 9.17 21.27 3.69
N VAL A 21 9.88 22.36 4.02
CA VAL A 21 10.38 23.33 3.03
C VAL A 21 11.41 22.70 2.10
N LEU A 22 12.38 21.95 2.65
CA LEU A 22 13.41 21.28 1.85
C LEU A 22 12.80 20.19 0.95
N SER A 23 11.85 19.41 1.46
CA SER A 23 11.14 18.41 0.65
C SER A 23 10.29 19.05 -0.46
N PHE A 24 9.62 20.18 -0.17
CA PHE A 24 8.92 20.96 -1.18
C PHE A 24 9.88 21.40 -2.29
N GLY A 25 11.02 22.00 -1.92
CA GLY A 25 12.04 22.43 -2.88
C GLY A 25 12.62 21.26 -3.68
N LEU A 26 12.85 20.12 -3.04
CA LEU A 26 13.35 18.91 -3.69
C LEU A 26 12.38 18.36 -4.74
N ILE A 27 11.06 18.41 -4.49
CA ILE A 27 10.03 18.01 -5.46
C ILE A 27 10.09 18.90 -6.70
N VAL A 28 10.18 20.23 -6.50
CA VAL A 28 10.31 21.19 -7.61
C VAL A 28 11.60 20.96 -8.39
N LEU A 29 12.73 20.77 -7.69
CA LEU A 29 14.03 20.46 -8.30
C LEU A 29 14.00 19.14 -9.10
N GLY A 30 13.32 18.11 -8.61
CA GLY A 30 13.11 16.86 -9.37
C GLY A 30 12.29 17.07 -10.65
N GLY A 31 11.34 18.01 -10.62
CA GLY A 31 10.65 18.49 -11.82
C GLY A 31 11.58 19.15 -12.83
N VAL A 32 12.52 19.98 -12.36
CA VAL A 32 13.54 20.61 -13.21
C VAL A 32 14.40 19.53 -13.88
N VAL A 33 14.93 18.56 -13.11
CA VAL A 33 15.71 17.42 -13.66
C VAL A 33 14.98 16.74 -14.82
N ARG A 34 13.67 16.52 -14.69
CA ARG A 34 12.85 15.92 -15.76
C ARG A 34 12.66 16.86 -16.94
N ILE A 35 12.33 18.12 -16.69
CA ILE A 35 12.03 19.11 -17.73
C ILE A 35 13.25 19.40 -18.60
N THR A 36 14.46 19.39 -18.02
CA THR A 36 15.74 19.57 -18.72
C THR A 36 16.28 18.29 -19.34
N GLY A 37 15.65 17.13 -19.11
CA GLY A 37 16.14 15.84 -19.59
C GLY A 37 17.40 15.34 -18.86
N SER A 38 17.74 15.93 -17.72
CA SER A 38 18.99 15.67 -16.99
C SER A 38 18.94 14.43 -16.09
N GLY A 39 17.89 13.62 -16.16
CA GLY A 39 17.70 12.46 -15.26
C GLY A 39 18.69 11.31 -15.43
N MET A 40 19.54 11.36 -16.46
CA MET A 40 20.66 10.43 -16.70
C MET A 40 22.03 11.13 -16.81
N GLY A 41 22.16 12.39 -16.35
CA GLY A 41 23.45 13.10 -16.34
C GLY A 41 24.54 12.34 -15.58
N CYS A 42 24.17 11.59 -14.55
CA CYS A 42 25.05 10.75 -13.74
C CYS A 42 25.16 9.28 -14.19
N GLY A 43 24.59 8.95 -15.35
CA GLY A 43 24.49 7.58 -15.85
C GLY A 43 23.61 6.69 -14.96
N ASP A 44 23.81 5.37 -15.04
CA ASP A 44 23.08 4.40 -14.20
C ASP A 44 23.71 4.23 -12.80
N HIS A 45 24.76 4.98 -12.49
CA HIS A 45 25.45 4.91 -11.21
C HIS A 45 24.60 5.53 -10.11
N TRP A 46 24.46 4.80 -9.01
CA TRP A 46 23.76 5.26 -7.81
C TRP A 46 24.39 4.56 -6.60
N PRO A 47 24.70 5.27 -5.50
CA PRO A 47 24.38 6.68 -5.23
C PRO A 47 25.35 7.70 -5.85
N ARG A 48 26.53 7.25 -6.30
CA ARG A 48 27.57 8.11 -6.92
C ARG A 48 27.19 8.53 -8.34
N CYS A 49 27.78 9.61 -8.83
CA CYS A 49 27.59 10.12 -10.19
C CYS A 49 28.76 9.66 -11.07
N ASN A 50 28.51 8.82 -12.09
CA ASN A 50 29.60 8.26 -12.91
C ASN A 50 30.77 7.67 -12.09
N GLY A 51 30.45 7.03 -10.95
CA GLY A 51 31.44 6.44 -10.03
C GLY A 51 32.11 7.41 -9.03
N VAL A 52 31.97 8.73 -9.21
CA VAL A 52 32.58 9.77 -8.36
C VAL A 52 31.53 10.56 -7.56
N TRP A 53 31.97 11.24 -6.49
CA TRP A 53 31.07 12.09 -5.68
C TRP A 53 31.01 13.53 -6.20
N PHE A 54 32.08 14.01 -6.82
CA PHE A 54 32.21 15.35 -7.38
C PHE A 54 32.49 15.22 -8.89
N PRO A 55 31.44 15.09 -9.71
CA PRO A 55 31.59 14.90 -11.16
C PRO A 55 31.96 16.21 -11.87
N PRO A 56 32.28 16.16 -13.18
CA PRO A 56 32.51 17.35 -14.00
C PRO A 56 31.34 18.35 -13.96
N LEU A 57 31.66 19.63 -14.18
CA LEU A 57 30.71 20.75 -14.07
C LEU A 57 29.81 20.93 -15.32
N ASP A 58 29.49 19.87 -16.03
CA ASP A 58 28.53 19.95 -17.14
C ASP A 58 27.09 20.06 -16.61
N LEU A 59 26.25 20.81 -17.33
CA LEU A 59 24.95 21.24 -16.81
C LEU A 59 24.00 20.08 -16.48
N PRO A 60 23.81 19.04 -17.33
CA PRO A 60 22.95 17.90 -17.00
C PRO A 60 23.42 17.12 -15.76
N THR A 61 24.72 16.86 -15.67
CA THR A 61 25.32 16.18 -14.50
C THR A 61 25.13 16.99 -13.24
N MET A 62 25.38 18.30 -13.29
CA MET A 62 25.20 19.21 -12.16
C MET A 62 23.76 19.30 -11.66
N ILE A 63 22.79 19.29 -12.57
CA ILE A 63 21.36 19.29 -12.22
C ILE A 63 20.99 17.98 -11.49
N GLU A 64 21.46 16.83 -12.00
CA GLU A 64 21.13 15.54 -11.39
C GLU A 64 21.83 15.33 -10.04
N ILE A 65 23.14 15.58 -9.95
CA ILE A 65 23.88 15.42 -8.70
C ILE A 65 23.44 16.43 -7.64
N GLY A 66 23.08 17.64 -8.05
CA GLY A 66 22.48 18.66 -7.17
C GLY A 66 21.16 18.17 -6.56
N HIS A 67 20.30 17.52 -7.36
CA HIS A 67 19.10 16.88 -6.83
C HIS A 67 19.41 15.76 -5.83
N ARG A 68 20.42 14.91 -6.11
CA ARG A 68 20.84 13.82 -5.19
C ARG A 68 21.39 14.36 -3.87
N TRP A 69 22.20 15.42 -3.88
CA TRP A 69 22.70 16.06 -2.66
C TRP A 69 21.59 16.72 -1.85
N ALA A 70 20.65 17.41 -2.52
CA ALA A 70 19.46 17.95 -1.86
C ALA A 70 18.61 16.83 -1.23
N ALA A 71 18.47 15.68 -1.89
CA ALA A 71 17.80 14.52 -1.34
C ALA A 71 18.51 13.93 -0.11
N ALA A 72 19.85 13.88 -0.12
CA ALA A 72 20.64 13.48 1.04
C ALA A 72 20.44 14.43 2.23
N LEU A 73 20.44 15.74 2.00
CA LEU A 73 20.16 16.75 3.02
C LEU A 73 18.75 16.58 3.61
N VAL A 74 17.72 16.41 2.77
CA VAL A 74 16.36 16.11 3.23
C VAL A 74 16.32 14.86 4.09
N SER A 75 17.03 13.81 3.68
CA SER A 75 17.09 12.54 4.41
C SER A 75 17.67 12.74 5.82
N ILE A 76 18.77 13.49 5.94
CA ILE A 76 19.39 13.82 7.23
C ILE A 76 18.41 14.57 8.13
N VAL A 77 17.71 15.59 7.60
CA VAL A 77 16.75 16.40 8.37
C VAL A 77 15.57 15.56 8.84
N VAL A 78 15.03 14.67 8.00
CA VAL A 78 13.93 13.77 8.34
C VAL A 78 14.35 12.75 9.41
N LEU A 79 15.55 12.17 9.28
CA LEU A 79 16.09 11.25 10.29
C LEU A 79 16.33 11.96 11.62
N ALA A 80 16.86 13.19 11.60
CA ALA A 80 17.02 14.01 12.81
C ALA A 80 15.67 14.34 13.47
N MET A 81 14.66 14.71 12.68
CA MET A 81 13.29 14.93 13.15
C MET A 81 12.75 13.67 13.86
N ALA A 82 12.92 12.49 13.25
CA ALA A 82 12.46 11.22 13.83
C ALA A 82 13.25 10.84 15.10
N ALA A 83 14.56 11.04 15.11
CA ALA A 83 15.40 10.79 16.27
C ALA A 83 14.98 11.66 17.47
N VAL A 84 14.70 12.95 17.25
CA VAL A 84 14.15 13.84 18.30
C VAL A 84 12.79 13.35 18.78
N ALA A 85 11.92 12.91 17.88
CA ALA A 85 10.61 12.37 18.26
C ALA A 85 10.71 11.05 19.06
N TRP A 86 11.64 10.16 18.72
CA TRP A 86 11.86 8.90 19.43
C TRP A 86 12.55 9.06 20.79
N THR A 87 13.46 10.03 20.92
CA THR A 87 14.22 10.26 22.15
C THR A 87 13.47 11.16 23.13
N ARG A 88 12.97 12.31 22.67
CA ARG A 88 12.36 13.34 23.53
C ARG A 88 10.85 13.23 23.65
N HIS A 89 10.17 12.63 22.67
CA HIS A 89 8.70 12.55 22.60
C HIS A 89 8.19 11.10 22.52
N ARG A 90 8.90 10.14 23.15
CA ARG A 90 8.61 8.69 23.06
C ARG A 90 7.20 8.28 23.49
N SER A 91 6.63 8.99 24.47
CA SER A 91 5.28 8.77 25.01
C SER A 91 4.20 9.49 24.20
N GLU A 92 4.56 10.52 23.46
CA GLU A 92 3.65 11.35 22.67
C GLU A 92 3.45 10.75 21.27
N ARG A 93 2.64 9.69 21.19
CA ARG A 93 2.29 8.99 19.93
C ARG A 93 1.89 9.94 18.79
N ARG A 94 1.28 11.09 19.10
CA ARG A 94 0.85 12.07 18.10
C ARG A 94 2.00 12.73 17.37
N LEU A 95 3.14 12.91 18.01
CA LEU A 95 4.36 13.47 17.42
C LEU A 95 5.23 12.35 16.86
N ARG A 96 5.37 11.27 17.62
CA ARG A 96 6.23 10.13 17.30
C ARG A 96 5.76 9.36 16.06
N ASP A 97 4.49 8.95 16.01
CA ASP A 97 4.01 8.05 14.96
C ASP A 97 4.10 8.65 13.55
N PRO A 98 3.72 9.92 13.28
CA PRO A 98 3.93 10.50 11.94
C PRO A 98 5.41 10.72 11.62
N ALA A 99 6.27 11.04 12.60
CA ALA A 99 7.71 11.13 12.38
C ALA A 99 8.33 9.77 12.01
N THR A 100 7.89 8.67 12.66
CA THR A 100 8.26 7.30 12.28
C THR A 100 7.77 6.97 10.87
N LEU A 101 6.54 7.33 10.53
CA LEU A 101 5.99 7.11 9.19
C LEU A 101 6.80 7.85 8.13
N ALA A 102 7.26 9.07 8.41
CA ALA A 102 8.13 9.83 7.48
C ALA A 102 9.42 9.05 7.16
N VAL A 103 10.04 8.38 8.14
CA VAL A 103 11.23 7.53 7.90
C VAL A 103 10.90 6.34 7.01
N ILE A 104 9.77 5.66 7.24
CA ILE A 104 9.35 4.52 6.42
C ILE A 104 9.12 4.97 4.97
N VAL A 105 8.39 6.07 4.78
CA VAL A 105 8.12 6.63 3.44
C VAL A 105 9.40 7.14 2.77
N LEU A 106 10.34 7.70 3.54
CA LEU A 106 11.66 8.12 3.06
C LEU A 106 12.49 6.93 2.55
N ILE A 107 12.50 5.79 3.27
CA ILE A 107 13.21 4.59 2.81
C ILE A 107 12.64 4.15 1.45
N VAL A 108 11.32 4.11 1.31
CA VAL A 108 10.65 3.81 0.03
C VAL A 108 11.04 4.84 -1.04
N GLN A 109 11.09 6.13 -0.69
CA GLN A 109 11.50 7.21 -1.61
C GLN A 109 12.92 7.00 -2.15
N VAL A 110 13.88 6.71 -1.27
CA VAL A 110 15.29 6.49 -1.63
C VAL A 110 15.43 5.27 -2.54
N LEU A 111 14.74 4.17 -2.22
CA LEU A 111 14.72 2.96 -3.06
C LEU A 111 14.08 3.23 -4.43
N LEU A 112 12.95 3.92 -4.48
CA LEU A 112 12.31 4.32 -5.74
C LEU A 112 13.21 5.23 -6.57
N GLY A 113 13.97 6.14 -5.94
CA GLY A 113 14.97 6.96 -6.61
C GLY A 113 16.09 6.14 -7.24
N ALA A 114 16.62 5.14 -6.51
CA ALA A 114 17.62 4.22 -7.05
C ALA A 114 17.09 3.42 -8.24
N VAL A 115 15.87 2.87 -8.12
CA VAL A 115 15.20 2.11 -9.19
C VAL A 115 14.94 2.99 -10.40
N THR A 116 14.54 4.24 -10.19
CA THR A 116 14.28 5.21 -11.27
C THR A 116 15.52 5.37 -12.16
N VAL A 117 16.70 5.53 -11.57
CA VAL A 117 17.96 5.67 -12.31
C VAL A 117 18.39 4.34 -12.94
N LYS A 118 18.34 3.25 -12.17
CA LYS A 118 18.81 1.93 -12.62
C LYS A 118 18.01 1.33 -13.78
N LEU A 119 16.75 1.74 -13.92
CA LEU A 119 15.89 1.31 -15.02
C LEU A 119 15.79 2.35 -16.15
N SER A 120 16.66 3.37 -16.16
CA SER A 120 16.67 4.42 -17.18
C SER A 120 15.34 5.18 -17.28
N LEU A 121 14.82 5.62 -16.12
CA LEU A 121 13.66 6.50 -15.96
C LEU A 121 12.32 5.98 -16.52
N PRO A 122 11.86 4.74 -16.22
CA PRO A 122 10.57 4.28 -16.72
C PRO A 122 9.44 5.19 -16.22
N PRO A 123 8.51 5.66 -17.08
CA PRO A 123 7.46 6.61 -16.70
C PRO A 123 6.69 6.20 -15.45
N ALA A 124 6.31 4.92 -15.35
CA ALA A 124 5.57 4.39 -14.21
C ALA A 124 6.35 4.52 -12.89
N VAL A 125 7.66 4.24 -12.89
CA VAL A 125 8.51 4.35 -11.70
C VAL A 125 8.67 5.82 -11.30
N VAL A 126 8.88 6.72 -12.27
CA VAL A 126 8.98 8.17 -12.02
C VAL A 126 7.68 8.72 -11.41
N ILE A 127 6.53 8.29 -11.91
CA ILE A 127 5.21 8.69 -11.38
C ILE A 127 5.02 8.18 -9.94
N ILE A 128 5.35 6.91 -9.67
CA ILE A 128 5.27 6.34 -8.31
C ILE A 128 6.24 7.05 -7.36
N HIS A 129 7.44 7.39 -7.84
CA HIS A 129 8.44 8.15 -7.09
C HIS A 129 7.93 9.55 -6.72
N LEU A 130 7.27 10.27 -7.63
CA LEU A 130 6.61 11.54 -7.33
C LEU A 130 5.43 11.39 -6.36
N ALA A 131 4.60 10.35 -6.55
CA ALA A 131 3.47 10.06 -5.68
C ALA A 131 3.93 9.84 -4.23
N ASN A 132 5.00 9.06 -4.02
CA ASN A 132 5.58 8.82 -2.71
C ASN A 132 6.22 10.10 -2.13
N ALA A 133 6.82 10.96 -2.97
CA ALA A 133 7.34 12.27 -2.54
C ALA A 133 6.24 13.17 -1.96
N MET A 134 5.08 13.21 -2.64
CA MET A 134 3.91 13.98 -2.17
C MET A 134 3.37 13.44 -0.84
N VAL A 135 3.37 12.12 -0.64
CA VAL A 135 3.02 11.49 0.65
C VAL A 135 4.06 11.85 1.73
N LEU A 136 5.35 11.80 1.42
CA LEU A 136 6.41 12.18 2.35
C LEU A 136 6.24 13.64 2.83
N LEU A 137 6.03 14.57 1.90
CA LEU A 137 5.75 15.97 2.20
C LEU A 137 4.53 16.12 3.12
N ALA A 138 3.43 15.40 2.83
CA ALA A 138 2.23 15.43 3.65
C ALA A 138 2.49 14.96 5.08
N VAL A 139 3.23 13.86 5.27
CA VAL A 139 3.54 13.31 6.59
C VAL A 139 4.47 14.22 7.40
N ILE A 140 5.47 14.82 6.77
CA ILE A 140 6.36 15.80 7.40
C ILE A 140 5.56 17.05 7.81
N LEU A 141 4.70 17.56 6.93
CA LEU A 141 3.87 18.73 7.20
C LEU A 141 2.89 18.48 8.35
N VAL A 142 2.27 17.30 8.42
CA VAL A 142 1.43 16.91 9.57
C VAL A 142 2.25 16.88 10.86
N THR A 143 3.49 16.42 10.82
CA THR A 143 4.40 16.43 11.99
C THR A 143 4.69 17.87 12.42
N ALA A 144 5.01 18.76 11.47
CA ALA A 144 5.26 20.19 11.72
C ALA A 144 4.04 20.91 12.33
N LEU A 145 2.85 20.67 11.79
CA LEU A 145 1.59 21.24 12.29
C LEU A 145 1.28 20.76 13.71
N ARG A 146 1.49 19.47 14.01
CA ARG A 146 1.29 18.92 15.37
C ARG A 146 2.30 19.47 16.36
N ALA A 147 3.55 19.68 15.96
CA ALA A 147 4.58 20.29 16.79
C ALA A 147 4.38 21.81 16.99
N THR A 148 3.58 22.48 16.15
CA THR A 148 3.31 23.92 16.26
C THR A 148 2.22 24.27 17.26
N LYS A 149 1.24 23.38 17.48
CA LYS A 149 0.19 23.56 18.49
C LYS A 149 0.20 22.40 19.50
N PRO A 150 1.13 22.39 20.48
CA PRO A 150 1.08 21.47 21.60
C PRO A 150 -0.10 21.86 22.51
N GLY A 151 -1.29 21.30 22.26
CA GLY A 151 -2.47 21.65 23.06
C GLY A 151 -3.79 21.42 22.34
N ALA A 152 -4.19 20.15 22.28
CA ALA A 152 -5.59 19.72 22.26
C ALA A 152 -5.55 18.20 22.40
N SER A 153 -5.32 17.74 23.61
CA SER A 153 -5.64 16.38 23.97
C SER A 153 -7.15 16.21 23.99
N PRO A 154 -7.74 15.22 23.28
CA PRO A 154 -9.09 14.75 23.57
C PRO A 154 -9.22 14.11 24.96
N THR A 155 -8.12 14.05 25.73
CA THR A 155 -8.00 13.33 26.99
C THR A 155 -8.12 14.19 28.24
N ALA A 156 -8.57 15.45 28.15
CA ALA A 156 -8.85 16.29 29.33
C ALA A 156 -10.35 16.40 29.69
N THR A 157 -11.19 15.52 29.16
CA THR A 157 -12.61 15.33 29.55
C THR A 157 -12.90 13.85 29.74
N GLN A 158 -12.03 13.16 30.49
CA GLN A 158 -12.24 11.80 30.97
C GLN A 158 -12.23 11.79 32.50
N VAL A 159 -13.14 12.55 33.10
CA VAL A 159 -13.64 12.26 34.45
C VAL A 159 -15.14 12.44 34.37
N THR A 160 -15.85 11.33 34.62
CA THR A 160 -17.31 11.13 34.62
C THR A 160 -18.01 10.90 33.26
N GLY A 161 -18.53 9.67 33.09
CA GLY A 161 -19.78 9.43 32.36
C GLY A 161 -19.75 9.24 30.84
N ALA A 162 -19.90 7.99 30.40
CA ALA A 162 -20.51 7.56 29.14
C ALA A 162 -19.81 7.84 27.79
N HIS A 163 -19.99 6.87 26.88
CA HIS A 163 -19.40 6.78 25.56
C HIS A 163 -19.82 7.92 24.61
N SER A 164 -18.92 8.86 24.35
CA SER A 164 -18.97 9.63 23.10
C SER A 164 -17.57 10.07 22.68
N ALA A 165 -16.95 9.27 21.81
CA ALA A 165 -15.81 9.74 21.02
C ALA A 165 -16.24 11.02 20.26
N PRO A 166 -15.40 12.06 20.19
CA PRO A 166 -15.77 13.30 19.53
C PRO A 166 -16.16 13.01 18.07
N LEU A 167 -17.40 13.36 17.74
CA LEU A 167 -18.05 13.17 16.44
C LEU A 167 -17.15 13.66 15.29
N ARG A 168 -16.60 12.71 14.52
CA ARG A 168 -15.86 13.02 13.28
C ARG A 168 -16.86 13.38 12.18
N HIS A 169 -16.81 14.64 11.77
CA HIS A 169 -17.75 15.28 10.85
C HIS A 169 -17.89 14.60 9.48
N SER A 170 -19.10 14.63 8.89
CA SER A 170 -19.34 14.43 7.45
C SER A 170 -18.47 15.33 6.53
N ALA A 171 -18.15 16.56 6.96
CA ALA A 171 -17.27 17.48 6.25
C ALA A 171 -15.81 17.03 6.27
N HIS A 172 -15.34 16.36 7.33
CA HIS A 172 -13.99 15.79 7.33
C HIS A 172 -13.86 14.65 6.32
N ARG A 173 -14.89 13.79 6.20
CA ARG A 173 -14.94 12.76 5.15
C ARG A 173 -14.93 13.38 3.76
N LEU A 174 -15.72 14.43 3.54
CA LEU A 174 -15.73 15.17 2.28
C LEU A 174 -14.37 15.83 1.97
N VAL A 175 -13.73 16.45 2.96
CA VAL A 175 -12.39 17.05 2.84
C VAL A 175 -11.34 15.97 2.51
N MET A 176 -11.40 14.81 3.15
CA MET A 176 -10.53 13.67 2.82
C MET A 176 -10.77 13.18 1.39
N GLY A 177 -12.03 13.08 0.96
CA GLY A 177 -12.38 12.75 -0.43
C GLY A 177 -11.86 13.80 -1.42
N THR A 178 -11.92 15.07 -1.06
CA THR A 178 -11.39 16.19 -1.86
C THR A 178 -9.86 16.08 -1.98
N ALA A 179 -9.16 15.76 -0.90
CA ALA A 179 -7.72 15.52 -0.94
C ALA A 179 -7.35 14.29 -1.78
N ALA A 180 -8.13 13.21 -1.71
CA ALA A 180 -7.93 12.03 -2.54
C ALA A 180 -8.14 12.33 -4.04
N LEU A 181 -9.16 13.14 -4.37
CA LEU A 181 -9.38 13.63 -5.73
C LEU A 181 -8.21 14.52 -6.20
N GLY A 182 -7.74 15.45 -5.36
CA GLY A 182 -6.56 16.27 -5.67
C GLY A 182 -5.30 15.43 -5.91
N PHE A 183 -5.10 14.36 -5.13
CA PHE A 183 -4.01 13.40 -5.36
C PHE A 183 -4.17 12.67 -6.70
N ALA A 184 -5.39 12.25 -7.07
CA ALA A 184 -5.66 11.67 -8.38
C ALA A 184 -5.35 12.65 -9.53
N VAL A 185 -5.72 13.93 -9.40
CA VAL A 185 -5.36 14.98 -10.37
C VAL A 185 -3.84 15.07 -10.56
N ILE A 186 -3.07 15.04 -9.46
CA ILE A 186 -1.59 15.03 -9.51
C ILE A 186 -1.07 13.81 -10.27
N LEU A 187 -1.60 12.61 -10.02
CA LEU A 187 -1.17 11.38 -10.71
C LEU A 187 -1.47 11.41 -12.20
N PHE A 188 -2.64 11.89 -12.62
CA PHE A 188 -2.95 12.07 -14.03
C PHE A 188 -2.08 13.15 -14.68
N GLY A 189 -1.79 14.25 -13.97
CA GLY A 189 -0.85 15.27 -14.45
C GLY A 189 0.56 14.73 -14.64
N ALA A 190 1.01 13.88 -13.70
CA ALA A 190 2.29 13.19 -13.80
C ALA A 190 2.34 12.22 -14.99
N GLN A 191 1.25 11.52 -15.30
CA GLN A 191 1.15 10.69 -16.50
C GLN A 191 1.26 11.54 -17.77
N VAL A 192 0.50 12.63 -17.89
CA VAL A 192 0.58 13.55 -19.04
C VAL A 192 2.02 14.04 -19.26
N ALA A 193 2.71 14.36 -18.17
CA ALA A 193 4.08 14.84 -18.21
C ALA A 193 5.10 13.78 -18.64
N ASN A 194 5.01 12.56 -18.12
CA ASN A 194 6.00 11.49 -18.36
C ASN A 194 5.73 10.66 -19.62
N PHE A 195 4.49 10.67 -20.13
CA PHE A 195 4.15 10.09 -21.44
C PHE A 195 4.21 11.12 -22.58
N HIS A 196 4.69 12.33 -22.30
CA HIS A 196 4.81 13.43 -23.28
C HIS A 196 3.48 13.76 -24.00
N ALA A 197 2.35 13.52 -23.33
CA ALA A 197 1.01 13.64 -23.93
C ALA A 197 0.47 15.09 -23.96
N GLY A 198 1.21 16.07 -23.40
CA GLY A 198 0.71 17.42 -23.19
C GLY A 198 0.31 18.18 -24.47
N LEU A 199 1.00 17.94 -25.59
CA LEU A 199 0.75 18.60 -26.88
C LEU A 199 -0.35 17.91 -27.71
N LEU A 200 -0.93 16.81 -27.23
CA LEU A 200 -2.02 16.11 -27.94
C LEU A 200 -3.37 16.85 -27.83
N CYS A 201 -3.47 17.84 -26.94
CA CYS A 201 -4.63 18.70 -26.74
C CYS A 201 -4.22 20.18 -26.79
N LEU A 202 -4.15 20.75 -27.99
CA LEU A 202 -3.82 22.15 -28.23
C LEU A 202 -5.11 22.97 -28.17
N GLY A 203 -5.37 23.61 -27.03
CA GLY A 203 -6.59 24.34 -26.75
C GLY A 203 -6.92 24.33 -25.27
N PHE A 204 -7.64 25.35 -24.79
CA PHE A 204 -8.08 25.45 -23.40
C PHE A 204 -9.42 26.20 -23.33
N PRO A 205 -10.42 25.75 -22.56
CA PRO A 205 -10.40 24.61 -21.63
C PRO A 205 -10.55 23.24 -22.32
N LEU A 206 -11.10 23.22 -23.54
CA LEU A 206 -11.39 21.99 -24.29
C LEU A 206 -10.14 21.40 -24.96
N CYS A 207 -10.13 20.09 -25.17
CA CYS A 207 -9.08 19.42 -25.94
C CYS A 207 -9.42 19.52 -27.42
N ASN A 208 -8.62 20.25 -28.21
CA ASN A 208 -8.82 20.44 -29.64
C ASN A 208 -10.26 20.86 -30.01
N GLY A 209 -10.86 21.74 -29.19
CA GLY A 209 -12.23 22.23 -29.39
C GLY A 209 -13.37 21.27 -29.04
N SER A 210 -13.08 20.03 -28.65
CA SER A 210 -14.10 19.02 -28.32
C SER A 210 -14.33 18.88 -26.81
N MET A 211 -15.61 18.75 -26.44
CA MET A 211 -16.03 18.34 -25.09
C MET A 211 -16.01 16.82 -24.91
N LEU A 212 -16.16 16.06 -26.00
CA LEU A 212 -16.14 14.60 -25.96
C LEU A 212 -14.71 14.07 -25.81
N PRO A 213 -14.53 12.93 -25.12
CA PRO A 213 -13.22 12.33 -24.93
C PRO A 213 -12.62 11.92 -26.30
N PRO A 214 -11.32 12.15 -26.52
CA PRO A 214 -10.62 11.66 -27.71
C PRO A 214 -10.66 10.14 -27.80
N THR A 215 -10.65 9.62 -29.02
CA THR A 215 -10.64 8.16 -29.29
C THR A 215 -9.26 7.53 -29.09
N THR A 216 -8.18 8.32 -29.14
CA THR A 216 -6.82 7.81 -28.95
C THR A 216 -6.47 7.74 -27.45
N PRO A 217 -5.93 6.61 -26.95
CA PRO A 217 -5.59 6.44 -25.53
C PRO A 217 -4.64 7.51 -24.99
N MET A 218 -3.72 8.01 -25.81
CA MET A 218 -2.73 9.01 -25.40
C MET A 218 -3.34 10.42 -25.26
N ALA A 219 -4.27 10.82 -26.14
CA ALA A 219 -4.97 12.10 -26.00
C ALA A 219 -6.05 12.07 -24.90
N PHE A 220 -6.51 10.88 -24.52
CA PHE A 220 -7.40 10.69 -23.39
C PHE A 220 -6.76 11.12 -22.05
N LEU A 221 -5.46 10.94 -21.87
CA LEU A 221 -4.73 11.33 -20.64
C LEU A 221 -4.85 12.84 -20.31
N PRO A 222 -4.45 13.78 -21.18
CA PRO A 222 -4.60 15.21 -20.91
C PRO A 222 -6.07 15.65 -20.82
N TRP A 223 -6.98 15.00 -21.56
CA TRP A 223 -8.42 15.26 -21.44
C TRP A 223 -8.94 14.89 -20.02
N VAL A 224 -8.65 13.68 -19.54
CA VAL A 224 -9.05 13.22 -18.20
C VAL A 224 -8.43 14.09 -17.11
N HIS A 225 -7.15 14.44 -17.24
CA HIS A 225 -6.49 15.32 -16.28
C HIS A 225 -7.23 16.67 -16.13
N ARG A 226 -7.64 17.29 -17.25
CA ARG A 226 -8.42 18.54 -17.25
C ARG A 226 -9.81 18.35 -16.64
N ALA A 227 -10.52 17.31 -17.05
CA ALA A 227 -11.85 17.00 -16.52
C ALA A 227 -11.81 16.82 -14.98
N LEU A 228 -10.81 16.09 -14.48
CA LEU A 228 -10.58 15.92 -13.04
C LEU A 228 -10.19 17.24 -12.36
N ALA A 229 -9.37 18.09 -13.00
CA ALA A 229 -8.98 19.38 -12.44
C ALA A 229 -10.16 20.34 -12.28
N PHE A 230 -11.05 20.45 -13.29
CA PHE A 230 -12.26 21.26 -13.19
C PHE A 230 -13.28 20.66 -12.21
N GLY A 231 -13.43 19.32 -12.19
CA GLY A 231 -14.25 18.66 -11.17
C GLY A 231 -13.72 18.90 -9.75
N PHE A 232 -12.41 18.87 -9.57
CA PHE A 232 -11.74 19.20 -8.31
C PHE A 232 -12.00 20.66 -7.90
N LEU A 233 -11.87 21.63 -8.83
CA LEU A 233 -12.22 23.03 -8.56
C LEU A 233 -13.68 23.17 -8.12
N ALA A 234 -14.62 22.52 -8.81
CA ALA A 234 -16.05 22.57 -8.46
C ALA A 234 -16.31 22.04 -7.04
N VAL A 235 -15.67 20.93 -6.66
CA VAL A 235 -15.76 20.37 -5.30
C VAL A 235 -15.17 21.34 -4.26
N VAL A 236 -14.02 21.94 -4.55
CA VAL A 236 -13.38 22.93 -3.66
C VAL A 236 -14.24 24.17 -3.48
N VAL A 237 -14.83 24.70 -4.56
CA VAL A 237 -15.76 25.84 -4.51
C VAL A 237 -17.03 25.50 -3.73
N GLY A 238 -17.62 24.32 -3.95
CA GLY A 238 -18.77 23.85 -3.18
C GLY A 238 -18.46 23.70 -1.69
N LEU A 239 -17.26 23.21 -1.36
CA LEU A 239 -16.78 23.11 0.01
C LEU A 239 -16.56 24.50 0.63
N ALA A 240 -15.99 25.45 -0.12
CA ALA A 240 -15.80 26.84 0.30
C ALA A 240 -17.14 27.50 0.60
N ALA A 241 -18.11 27.43 -0.32
CA ALA A 241 -19.45 27.97 -0.15
C ALA A 241 -20.14 27.39 1.09
N ARG A 242 -20.03 26.06 1.31
CA ARG A 242 -20.60 25.40 2.49
C ARG A 242 -19.97 25.86 3.80
N LEU A 243 -18.66 26.10 3.82
CA LEU A 243 -17.92 26.49 5.02
C LEU A 243 -17.95 28.00 5.29
N CYS A 244 -18.11 28.84 4.26
CA CYS A 244 -18.30 30.29 4.42
C CYS A 244 -19.59 30.63 5.16
N ARG A 245 -20.62 29.78 5.06
CA ARG A 245 -21.87 29.90 5.84
C ARG A 245 -21.69 29.68 7.35
N ARG A 246 -20.50 29.28 7.81
CA ARG A 246 -20.21 29.09 9.24
C ARG A 246 -19.60 30.33 9.85
N THR A 247 -20.23 30.82 10.91
CA THR A 247 -19.79 32.01 11.66
C THR A 247 -19.02 31.66 12.94
N ASP A 248 -18.96 30.39 13.33
CA ASP A 248 -18.31 30.00 14.58
C ASP A 248 -16.79 30.32 14.58
N PRO A 249 -16.21 30.81 15.70
CA PRO A 249 -14.78 31.11 15.79
C PRO A 249 -13.89 29.87 15.61
N ALA A 250 -14.37 28.69 16.01
CA ALA A 250 -13.63 27.43 15.93
C ALA A 250 -13.39 26.97 14.47
N SER A 251 -14.22 27.42 13.52
CA SER A 251 -14.07 27.13 12.09
C SER A 251 -13.24 28.17 11.33
N ARG A 252 -12.72 29.23 11.97
CA ARG A 252 -11.93 30.29 11.29
C ARG A 252 -10.72 29.73 10.53
N ALA A 253 -9.90 28.91 11.19
CA ALA A 253 -8.73 28.29 10.55
C ALA A 253 -9.11 27.36 9.40
N LEU A 254 -10.25 26.66 9.52
CA LEU A 254 -10.78 25.80 8.49
C LEU A 254 -11.24 26.60 7.25
N ARG A 255 -11.96 27.71 7.46
CA ARG A 255 -12.39 28.62 6.38
C ARG A 255 -11.20 29.23 5.64
N GLN A 256 -10.20 29.73 6.37
CA GLN A 256 -8.97 30.28 5.78
C GLN A 256 -8.23 29.23 4.94
N SER A 257 -8.17 27.98 5.42
CA SER A 257 -7.50 26.91 4.68
C SER A 257 -8.24 26.53 3.39
N VAL A 258 -9.58 26.51 3.41
CA VAL A 258 -10.35 26.27 2.18
C VAL A 258 -10.22 27.42 1.20
N ALA A 259 -10.24 28.66 1.66
CA ALA A 259 -10.02 29.82 0.80
C ALA A 259 -8.64 29.77 0.12
N LEU A 260 -7.59 29.38 0.87
CA LEU A 260 -6.25 29.18 0.33
C LEU A 260 -6.22 28.07 -0.74
N VAL A 261 -6.86 26.92 -0.48
CA VAL A 261 -6.95 25.83 -1.46
C VAL A 261 -7.68 26.30 -2.73
N ALA A 262 -8.79 27.03 -2.59
CA ALA A 262 -9.55 27.55 -3.72
C ALA A 262 -8.69 28.52 -4.56
N ALA A 263 -8.04 29.50 -3.94
CA ALA A 263 -7.18 30.46 -4.61
C ALA A 263 -5.99 29.78 -5.31
N ALA A 264 -5.32 28.86 -4.64
CA ALA A 264 -4.20 28.11 -5.22
C ALA A 264 -4.65 27.22 -6.40
N THR A 265 -5.87 26.66 -6.35
CA THR A 265 -6.43 25.84 -7.44
C THR A 265 -6.75 26.69 -8.66
N VAL A 266 -7.31 27.90 -8.46
CA VAL A 266 -7.54 28.85 -9.55
C VAL A 266 -6.22 29.25 -10.19
N LEU A 267 -5.20 29.58 -9.39
CA LEU A 267 -3.86 29.87 -9.90
C LEU A 267 -3.27 28.68 -10.68
N GLN A 268 -3.43 27.45 -10.18
CA GLN A 268 -2.95 26.24 -10.86
C GLN A 268 -3.57 26.06 -12.25
N ILE A 269 -4.88 26.33 -12.38
CA ILE A 269 -5.62 26.24 -13.64
C ILE A 269 -5.22 27.37 -14.58
N ALA A 270 -5.00 28.59 -14.08
CA ALA A 270 -4.51 29.71 -14.87
C ALA A 270 -3.10 29.44 -15.43
N VAL A 271 -2.19 28.92 -14.60
CA VAL A 271 -0.85 28.49 -15.05
C VAL A 271 -0.96 27.35 -16.07
N ALA A 272 -1.89 26.41 -15.88
CA ALA A 272 -2.12 25.34 -16.86
C ALA A 272 -2.61 25.88 -18.21
N ALA A 273 -3.50 26.88 -18.19
CA ALA A 273 -4.01 27.53 -19.38
C ALA A 273 -2.87 28.21 -20.15
N ALA A 274 -2.09 29.06 -19.47
CA ALA A 274 -0.91 29.71 -20.06
C ALA A 274 0.07 28.68 -20.62
N MET A 275 0.38 27.64 -19.85
CA MET A 275 1.28 26.56 -20.26
C MET A 275 0.82 25.89 -21.56
N VAL A 276 -0.48 25.60 -21.72
CA VAL A 276 -1.01 24.96 -22.94
C VAL A 276 -1.04 25.93 -24.11
N LEU A 277 -1.50 27.17 -23.89
CA LEU A 277 -1.64 28.19 -24.93
C LEU A 277 -0.29 28.65 -25.49
N GLU A 278 0.78 28.59 -24.69
CA GLU A 278 2.15 28.92 -25.09
C GLU A 278 2.99 27.70 -25.52
N LEU A 279 2.35 26.54 -25.80
CA LEU A 279 3.04 25.33 -26.27
C LEU A 279 4.06 24.73 -25.28
N LEU A 280 3.70 24.72 -23.99
CA LEU A 280 4.40 24.05 -22.89
C LEU A 280 5.85 24.53 -22.61
N PRO A 281 6.11 25.84 -22.45
CA PRO A 281 7.47 26.30 -22.19
C PRO A 281 8.02 25.72 -20.87
N PRO A 282 9.34 25.42 -20.77
CA PRO A 282 9.94 24.78 -19.59
C PRO A 282 9.63 25.50 -18.27
N THR A 283 9.60 26.84 -18.30
CA THR A 283 9.32 27.69 -17.15
C THR A 283 7.89 27.51 -16.64
N LEU A 284 6.89 27.51 -17.52
CA LEU A 284 5.49 27.28 -17.13
C LEU A 284 5.24 25.84 -16.70
N ARG A 285 5.94 24.86 -17.28
CA ARG A 285 5.91 23.46 -16.79
C ARG A 285 6.44 23.35 -15.36
N ALA A 286 7.54 24.04 -15.04
CA ALA A 286 8.08 24.08 -13.69
C ALA A 286 7.16 24.83 -12.72
N LEU A 287 6.59 25.95 -13.15
CA LEU A 287 5.62 26.74 -12.38
C LEU A 287 4.36 25.93 -12.07
N HIS A 288 3.85 25.16 -13.04
CA HIS A 288 2.69 24.28 -12.86
C HIS A 288 2.96 23.19 -11.80
N LEU A 289 4.17 22.62 -11.76
CA LEU A 289 4.53 21.67 -10.70
C LEU A 289 4.63 22.37 -9.34
N LEU A 290 5.24 23.55 -9.28
CA LEU A 290 5.40 24.32 -8.05
C LEU A 290 4.04 24.67 -7.44
N VAL A 291 3.14 25.27 -8.23
CA VAL A 291 1.81 25.66 -7.76
C VAL A 291 0.96 24.41 -7.44
N GLY A 292 1.10 23.32 -8.19
CA GLY A 292 0.45 22.05 -7.87
C GLY A 292 0.90 21.46 -6.53
N THR A 293 2.19 21.60 -6.20
CA THR A 293 2.75 21.21 -4.90
C THR A 293 2.22 22.10 -3.78
N LEU A 294 1.99 23.40 -4.03
CA LEU A 294 1.35 24.31 -3.08
C LEU A 294 -0.12 23.94 -2.83
N VAL A 295 -0.88 23.61 -3.88
CA VAL A 295 -2.26 23.11 -3.74
C VAL A 295 -2.29 21.86 -2.86
N TRP A 296 -1.36 20.92 -3.07
CA TRP A 296 -1.24 19.73 -2.23
C TRP A 296 -0.94 20.06 -0.76
N ALA A 297 0.03 20.94 -0.50
CA ALA A 297 0.35 21.36 0.87
C ALA A 297 -0.84 22.05 1.55
N ALA A 298 -1.56 22.92 0.84
CA ALA A 298 -2.77 23.58 1.33
C ALA A 298 -3.91 22.57 1.62
N LEU A 299 -4.09 21.54 0.78
CA LEU A 299 -5.03 20.45 1.02
C LEU A 299 -4.69 19.66 2.28
N VAL A 300 -3.41 19.37 2.53
CA VAL A 300 -2.96 18.69 3.75
C VAL A 300 -3.26 19.52 5.00
N ILE A 301 -3.02 20.84 4.94
CA ILE A 301 -3.35 21.78 6.03
C ILE A 301 -4.88 21.82 6.26
N LEU A 302 -5.66 21.85 5.19
CA LEU A 302 -7.12 21.80 5.24
C LEU A 302 -7.61 20.50 5.91
N VAL A 303 -7.08 19.35 5.50
CA VAL A 303 -7.37 18.05 6.13
C VAL A 303 -7.04 18.10 7.63
N PHE A 304 -5.88 18.64 7.99
CA PHE A 304 -5.44 18.77 9.37
C PHE A 304 -6.40 19.61 10.21
N HIS A 305 -6.81 20.79 9.73
CA HIS A 305 -7.76 21.65 10.42
C HIS A 305 -9.16 21.03 10.51
N SER A 306 -9.64 20.39 9.44
CA SER A 306 -10.97 19.75 9.42
C SER A 306 -11.11 18.62 10.45
N GLY A 307 -10.01 17.91 10.76
CA GLY A 307 -9.98 16.87 11.79
C GLY A 307 -9.92 17.41 13.23
N ARG A 308 -9.73 18.72 13.41
CA ARG A 308 -9.64 19.39 14.72
C ARG A 308 -10.82 20.29 15.06
N THR A 309 -11.62 20.69 14.07
CA THR A 309 -12.86 21.43 14.31
C THR A 309 -13.94 20.48 14.86
N PRO A 310 -14.45 20.67 16.09
CA PRO A 310 -15.50 19.83 16.66
C PRO A 310 -16.78 19.90 15.81
N ALA A 311 -17.53 18.80 15.72
CA ALA A 311 -18.84 18.82 15.10
C ALA A 311 -19.86 19.50 16.03
N ALA A 312 -20.71 20.38 15.49
CA ALA A 312 -21.94 20.79 16.17
C ALA A 312 -22.81 19.54 16.41
N GLY A 313 -23.42 19.44 17.59
CA GLY A 313 -24.00 18.22 18.17
C GLY A 313 -25.09 17.52 17.36
N THR A 314 -24.72 16.80 16.31
CA THR A 314 -25.58 15.83 15.63
C THR A 314 -25.31 14.43 16.18
N LYS A 315 -26.35 13.74 16.67
CA LYS A 315 -26.27 12.33 17.09
C LYS A 315 -25.61 11.47 15.98
N PRO A 316 -24.75 10.50 16.32
CA PRO A 316 -24.13 9.65 15.31
C PRO A 316 -25.22 8.86 14.57
N ALA A 317 -25.33 9.07 13.26
CA ALA A 317 -26.06 8.13 12.41
C ALA A 317 -25.38 6.76 12.52
N GLY A 318 -26.18 5.69 12.56
CA GLY A 318 -25.67 4.31 12.52
C GLY A 318 -24.78 4.07 11.28
N PRO A 319 -24.06 2.93 11.23
CA PRO A 319 -23.30 2.54 10.04
C PRO A 319 -24.21 2.60 8.80
N SER A 320 -23.72 3.18 7.70
CA SER A 320 -24.47 3.15 6.44
C SER A 320 -24.47 1.73 5.86
N LEU A 321 -25.46 1.41 5.02
CA LEU A 321 -25.51 0.13 4.29
C LEU A 321 -24.18 -0.18 3.58
N VAL A 322 -23.59 0.81 2.90
CA VAL A 322 -22.28 0.66 2.23
C VAL A 322 -21.18 0.29 3.23
N ALA A 323 -21.16 0.90 4.41
CA ALA A 323 -20.17 0.57 5.44
C ALA A 323 -20.35 -0.85 5.97
N ASP A 324 -21.59 -1.32 6.11
CA ASP A 324 -21.87 -2.70 6.49
C ASP A 324 -21.50 -3.70 5.38
N LEU A 325 -21.80 -3.42 4.10
CA LEU A 325 -21.37 -4.24 2.97
C LEU A 325 -19.84 -4.34 2.85
N VAL A 326 -19.12 -3.23 3.03
CA VAL A 326 -17.64 -3.24 3.08
C VAL A 326 -17.13 -3.99 4.30
N THR A 327 -17.85 -3.96 5.43
CA THR A 327 -17.50 -4.76 6.60
C THR A 327 -17.61 -6.26 6.30
N LEU A 328 -18.59 -6.67 5.48
CA LEU A 328 -18.77 -8.07 5.06
C LEU A 328 -17.60 -8.62 4.22
N THR A 329 -16.87 -7.77 3.49
CA THR A 329 -15.72 -8.24 2.70
C THR A 329 -14.44 -8.41 3.52
N LYS A 330 -14.35 -7.83 4.73
CA LYS A 330 -13.14 -7.83 5.58
C LYS A 330 -11.87 -7.28 4.88
N PRO A 331 -11.85 -6.00 4.41
CA PRO A 331 -10.78 -5.45 3.57
C PRO A 331 -9.38 -5.53 4.19
N ARG A 332 -9.27 -5.41 5.53
CA ARG A 332 -7.98 -5.50 6.24
C ARG A 332 -7.32 -6.88 6.13
N ILE A 333 -8.12 -7.94 6.07
CA ILE A 333 -7.61 -9.31 5.92
C ILE A 333 -7.18 -9.51 4.46
N ILE A 334 -8.00 -9.05 3.52
CA ILE A 334 -7.75 -9.16 2.08
C ILE A 334 -6.45 -8.46 1.66
N SER A 335 -6.06 -7.36 2.30
CA SER A 335 -4.85 -6.59 1.89
C SER A 335 -3.59 -7.45 1.78
N LEU A 336 -3.33 -8.35 2.75
CA LEU A 336 -2.16 -9.23 2.68
C LEU A 336 -2.32 -10.32 1.60
N LEU A 337 -3.54 -10.85 1.42
CA LEU A 337 -3.83 -11.82 0.35
C LEU A 337 -3.57 -11.21 -1.03
N LEU A 338 -3.91 -9.94 -1.23
CA LEU A 338 -3.63 -9.25 -2.50
C LEU A 338 -2.13 -9.07 -2.73
N VAL A 339 -1.36 -8.74 -1.68
CA VAL A 339 0.11 -8.66 -1.78
C VAL A 339 0.69 -10.02 -2.19
N THR A 340 0.25 -11.12 -1.58
CA THR A 340 0.72 -12.47 -1.93
C THR A 340 0.19 -12.99 -3.27
N THR A 341 -0.88 -12.38 -3.81
CA THR A 341 -1.33 -12.63 -5.20
C THR A 341 -0.46 -11.86 -6.19
N VAL A 342 -0.18 -10.59 -5.93
CA VAL A 342 0.48 -9.70 -6.89
C VAL A 342 1.98 -9.93 -6.94
N ALA A 343 2.65 -10.17 -5.80
CA ALA A 343 4.10 -10.35 -5.78
C ALA A 343 4.61 -11.48 -6.71
N PRO A 344 3.96 -12.66 -6.79
CA PRO A 344 4.30 -13.70 -7.76
C PRO A 344 4.29 -13.22 -9.22
N MET A 345 3.40 -12.30 -9.59
CA MET A 345 3.30 -11.77 -10.96
C MET A 345 4.60 -11.09 -11.42
N PHE A 346 5.39 -10.55 -10.49
CA PHE A 346 6.65 -9.85 -10.77
C PHE A 346 7.88 -10.75 -10.79
N ILE A 347 7.76 -12.01 -10.36
CA ILE A 347 8.88 -12.97 -10.29
C ILE A 347 8.79 -14.10 -11.31
N THR A 348 7.72 -14.15 -12.10
CA THR A 348 7.55 -15.17 -13.14
C THR A 348 8.53 -14.98 -14.31
N PRO A 349 8.84 -16.05 -15.06
CA PRO A 349 9.61 -15.95 -16.30
C PRO A 349 8.89 -15.22 -17.43
N ALA A 350 7.58 -14.94 -17.32
CA ALA A 350 6.78 -14.25 -18.33
C ALA A 350 7.06 -12.73 -18.40
N GLY A 351 7.96 -12.20 -17.58
CA GLY A 351 8.33 -10.79 -17.55
C GLY A 351 7.48 -9.95 -16.59
N LEU A 352 7.43 -8.64 -16.82
CA LEU A 352 6.69 -7.72 -15.95
C LEU A 352 5.20 -7.68 -16.34
N PRO A 353 4.28 -7.69 -15.35
CA PRO A 353 2.86 -7.59 -15.62
C PRO A 353 2.49 -6.19 -16.15
N SER A 354 1.52 -6.13 -17.07
CA SER A 354 0.92 -4.84 -17.44
C SER A 354 0.13 -4.27 -16.26
N VAL A 355 0.07 -2.94 -16.15
CA VAL A 355 -0.70 -2.24 -15.10
C VAL A 355 -2.17 -2.66 -15.12
N SER A 356 -2.75 -2.83 -16.31
CA SER A 356 -4.12 -3.31 -16.50
C SER A 356 -4.34 -4.69 -15.89
N LEU A 357 -3.43 -5.64 -16.16
CA LEU A 357 -3.52 -7.00 -15.61
C LEU A 357 -3.46 -6.99 -14.07
N VAL A 358 -2.55 -6.23 -13.48
CA VAL A 358 -2.45 -6.08 -12.01
C VAL A 358 -3.75 -5.52 -11.43
N ILE A 359 -4.35 -4.51 -12.08
CA ILE A 359 -5.63 -3.94 -11.64
C ILE A 359 -6.75 -4.99 -11.66
N TRP A 360 -6.88 -5.75 -12.75
CA TRP A 360 -7.92 -6.79 -12.84
C TRP A 360 -7.73 -7.92 -11.83
N VAL A 361 -6.49 -8.35 -11.59
CA VAL A 361 -6.16 -9.34 -10.56
C VAL A 361 -6.47 -8.82 -9.15
N ILE A 362 -6.18 -7.54 -8.86
CA ILE A 362 -6.50 -6.92 -7.57
C ILE A 362 -8.01 -6.85 -7.36
N ILE A 363 -8.77 -6.38 -8.37
CA ILE A 363 -10.22 -6.26 -8.29
C ILE A 363 -10.86 -7.64 -8.15
N GLY A 364 -10.53 -8.58 -9.05
CA GLY A 364 -11.05 -9.95 -9.02
C GLY A 364 -10.69 -10.66 -7.71
N GLY A 365 -9.43 -10.56 -7.27
CA GLY A 365 -8.97 -11.16 -6.01
C GLY A 365 -9.67 -10.58 -4.79
N TYR A 366 -9.90 -9.26 -4.75
CA TYR A 366 -10.63 -8.60 -3.66
C TYR A 366 -12.08 -9.09 -3.60
N LEU A 367 -12.76 -9.15 -4.75
CA LEU A 367 -14.15 -9.60 -4.83
C LEU A 367 -14.28 -11.08 -4.47
N MET A 368 -13.39 -11.95 -4.97
CA MET A 368 -13.41 -13.38 -4.66
C MET A 368 -13.20 -13.64 -3.16
N ALA A 369 -12.17 -13.05 -2.57
CA ALA A 369 -11.90 -13.16 -1.14
C ALA A 369 -13.00 -12.49 -0.30
N GLY A 370 -13.59 -11.39 -0.79
CA GLY A 370 -14.71 -10.69 -0.16
C GLY A 370 -15.98 -11.53 -0.13
N GLY A 371 -16.28 -12.22 -1.23
CA GLY A 371 -17.37 -13.20 -1.32
C GLY A 371 -17.18 -14.35 -0.34
N ALA A 372 -15.99 -14.95 -0.34
CA ALA A 372 -15.63 -16.03 0.59
C ALA A 372 -15.78 -15.60 2.06
N ASN A 373 -15.30 -14.41 2.43
CA ASN A 373 -15.46 -13.85 3.77
C ASN A 373 -16.92 -13.58 4.16
N THR A 374 -17.73 -13.10 3.21
CA THR A 374 -19.14 -12.82 3.43
C THR A 374 -19.92 -14.10 3.67
N ILE A 375 -19.71 -15.12 2.83
CA ILE A 375 -20.31 -16.45 2.98
C ILE A 375 -19.88 -17.08 4.31
N ASN A 376 -18.59 -16.95 4.66
CA ASN A 376 -18.09 -17.41 5.97
C ASN A 376 -18.85 -16.77 7.14
N MET A 377 -19.08 -15.45 7.12
CA MET A 377 -19.84 -14.77 8.18
C MET A 377 -21.32 -15.14 8.19
N TRP A 378 -21.89 -15.53 7.05
CA TRP A 378 -23.24 -16.08 7.01
C TRP A 378 -23.32 -17.44 7.71
N PHE A 379 -22.36 -18.35 7.45
CA PHE A 379 -22.29 -19.66 8.12
C PHE A 379 -21.93 -19.54 9.60
N ASP A 380 -21.10 -18.57 9.97
CA ASP A 380 -20.62 -18.37 11.34
C ASP A 380 -21.59 -17.55 12.22
N ARG A 381 -22.77 -17.16 11.72
CA ARG A 381 -23.69 -16.27 12.43
C ARG A 381 -24.11 -16.77 13.82
N ASP A 382 -24.20 -18.09 13.99
CA ASP A 382 -24.56 -18.79 15.23
C ASP A 382 -23.47 -18.72 16.29
N ILE A 383 -22.21 -18.78 15.88
CA ILE A 383 -21.04 -18.68 16.78
C ILE A 383 -20.58 -17.24 16.97
N ASP A 384 -20.80 -16.36 15.97
CA ASP A 384 -20.41 -14.96 16.04
C ASP A 384 -21.21 -14.20 17.11
N ASP A 385 -22.48 -14.55 17.31
CA ASP A 385 -23.32 -13.94 18.36
C ASP A 385 -22.78 -14.19 19.78
N LYS A 386 -22.08 -15.31 19.97
CA LYS A 386 -21.48 -15.73 21.26
C LYS A 386 -20.13 -15.07 21.54
N MET A 387 -19.58 -14.31 20.59
CA MET A 387 -18.25 -13.72 20.68
C MET A 387 -18.32 -12.20 20.77
N SER A 388 -17.72 -11.62 21.82
CA SER A 388 -17.74 -10.17 22.10
C SER A 388 -17.30 -9.29 20.92
N ARG A 389 -16.37 -9.78 20.11
CA ARG A 389 -15.83 -9.08 18.93
C ARG A 389 -16.79 -9.12 17.73
N THR A 390 -17.52 -10.21 17.54
CA THR A 390 -18.20 -10.48 16.25
C THR A 390 -19.72 -10.38 16.34
N ARG A 391 -20.29 -10.37 17.55
CA ARG A 391 -21.71 -10.07 17.78
C ARG A 391 -22.21 -8.76 17.20
N LEU A 392 -21.33 -7.77 16.99
CA LEU A 392 -21.65 -6.48 16.40
C LEU A 392 -21.49 -6.44 14.86
N ARG A 393 -21.15 -7.56 14.22
CA ARG A 393 -21.07 -7.66 12.75
C ARG A 393 -22.45 -7.44 12.11
N PRO A 394 -22.51 -7.05 10.82
CA PRO A 394 -23.76 -6.66 10.18
C PRO A 394 -24.88 -7.71 10.24
N ILE A 395 -24.54 -9.00 10.06
CA ILE A 395 -25.50 -10.11 10.07
C ILE A 395 -26.01 -10.43 11.49
N PRO A 396 -25.16 -10.78 12.48
CA PRO A 396 -25.63 -11.12 13.83
C PRO A 396 -26.28 -9.92 14.55
N ALA A 397 -25.87 -8.69 14.25
CA ALA A 397 -26.50 -7.49 14.81
C ALA A 397 -27.83 -7.12 14.14
N GLY A 398 -28.31 -7.89 13.17
CA GLY A 398 -29.57 -7.65 12.46
C GLY A 398 -29.58 -6.45 11.50
N ARG A 399 -28.42 -5.84 11.22
CA ARG A 399 -28.32 -4.68 10.30
C ARG A 399 -28.42 -5.07 8.84
N ILE A 400 -28.03 -6.30 8.49
CA ILE A 400 -28.23 -6.90 7.17
C ILE A 400 -28.92 -8.25 7.37
N PRO A 401 -30.07 -8.51 6.73
CA PRO A 401 -30.70 -9.83 6.82
C PRO A 401 -29.79 -10.91 6.22
N ALA A 402 -29.74 -12.08 6.86
CA ALA A 402 -28.80 -13.13 6.49
C ALA A 402 -28.89 -13.56 5.01
N ALA A 403 -30.11 -13.67 4.45
CA ALA A 403 -30.31 -14.02 3.05
C ALA A 403 -29.65 -13.02 2.08
N TRP A 404 -29.77 -11.71 2.34
CA TRP A 404 -29.11 -10.66 1.56
C TRP A 404 -27.59 -10.72 1.70
N GLY A 405 -27.08 -11.03 2.89
CA GLY A 405 -25.65 -11.27 3.12
C GLY A 405 -25.11 -12.41 2.27
N LEU A 406 -25.82 -13.55 2.23
CA LEU A 406 -25.44 -14.71 1.42
C LEU A 406 -25.48 -14.38 -0.08
N ALA A 407 -26.57 -13.77 -0.56
CA ALA A 407 -26.72 -13.37 -1.95
C ALA A 407 -25.61 -12.39 -2.39
N PHE A 408 -25.26 -11.43 -1.54
CA PHE A 408 -24.14 -10.52 -1.77
C PHE A 408 -22.82 -11.28 -1.89
N GLY A 409 -22.52 -12.20 -0.97
CA GLY A 409 -21.30 -13.01 -1.00
C GLY A 409 -21.16 -13.86 -2.26
N ILE A 410 -22.25 -14.51 -2.69
CA ILE A 410 -22.30 -15.30 -3.93
C ILE A 410 -22.14 -14.39 -5.15
N GLY A 411 -22.84 -13.25 -5.18
CA GLY A 411 -22.74 -12.27 -6.26
C GLY A 411 -21.31 -11.74 -6.44
N LEU A 412 -20.60 -11.43 -5.34
CA LEU A 412 -19.18 -11.05 -5.40
C LEU A 412 -18.31 -12.14 -6.03
N GLY A 413 -18.54 -13.41 -5.68
CA GLY A 413 -17.82 -14.55 -6.24
C GLY A 413 -18.07 -14.73 -7.75
N LEU A 414 -19.33 -14.62 -8.18
CA LEU A 414 -19.70 -14.71 -9.61
C LEU A 414 -19.08 -13.59 -10.45
N VAL A 415 -19.16 -12.34 -9.95
CA VAL A 415 -18.53 -11.19 -10.62
C VAL A 415 -17.01 -11.36 -10.67
N ALA A 416 -16.40 -11.81 -9.57
CA ALA A 416 -14.96 -12.08 -9.54
C ALA A 416 -14.54 -13.15 -10.55
N PHE A 417 -15.30 -14.25 -10.64
CA PHE A 417 -15.06 -15.31 -11.61
C PHE A 417 -15.14 -14.79 -13.04
N ALA A 418 -16.17 -14.02 -13.37
CA ALA A 418 -16.31 -13.39 -14.69
C ALA A 418 -15.14 -12.45 -15.01
N ILE A 419 -14.70 -11.64 -14.04
CA ILE A 419 -13.52 -10.77 -14.21
C ILE A 419 -12.28 -11.59 -14.53
N PHE A 420 -11.99 -12.64 -13.74
CA PHE A 420 -10.83 -13.48 -14.01
C PHE A 420 -10.94 -14.18 -15.37
N TRP A 421 -12.12 -14.71 -15.71
CA TRP A 421 -12.35 -15.41 -16.97
C TRP A 421 -12.10 -14.53 -18.19
N TYR A 422 -12.67 -13.32 -18.22
CA TYR A 422 -12.64 -12.44 -19.39
C TYR A 422 -11.49 -11.43 -19.41
N ARG A 423 -10.91 -11.05 -18.25
CA ARG A 423 -9.87 -10.02 -18.15
C ARG A 423 -8.50 -10.55 -17.74
N VAL A 424 -8.41 -11.81 -17.29
CA VAL A 424 -7.16 -12.43 -16.85
C VAL A 424 -6.92 -13.71 -17.65
N ASN A 425 -7.45 -14.85 -17.21
CA ASN A 425 -7.54 -16.11 -17.95
C ASN A 425 -8.41 -17.13 -17.19
N PRO A 426 -8.88 -18.21 -17.86
CA PRO A 426 -9.68 -19.27 -17.24
C PRO A 426 -9.03 -19.98 -16.05
N LEU A 427 -7.71 -20.21 -16.09
CA LEU A 427 -6.99 -20.92 -15.03
C LEU A 427 -7.01 -20.13 -13.72
N SER A 428 -6.73 -18.83 -13.77
CA SER A 428 -6.85 -17.92 -12.63
C SER A 428 -8.28 -17.87 -12.09
N ALA A 429 -9.30 -17.94 -12.95
CA ALA A 429 -10.70 -17.96 -12.53
C ALA A 429 -11.04 -19.21 -11.70
N TRP A 430 -10.64 -20.38 -12.19
CA TRP A 430 -10.83 -21.65 -11.48
C TRP A 430 -10.03 -21.74 -10.20
N LEU A 431 -8.79 -21.23 -10.17
CA LEU A 431 -7.99 -21.19 -8.94
C LEU A 431 -8.59 -20.26 -7.89
N ALA A 432 -9.04 -19.08 -8.29
CA ALA A 432 -9.69 -18.13 -7.39
C ALA A 432 -10.98 -18.74 -6.81
N LEU A 433 -11.79 -19.39 -7.64
CA LEU A 433 -12.99 -20.11 -7.21
C LEU A 433 -12.64 -21.28 -6.29
N GLY A 434 -11.61 -22.06 -6.62
CA GLY A 434 -11.10 -23.16 -5.79
C GLY A 434 -10.74 -22.68 -4.38
N GLY A 435 -10.04 -21.56 -4.25
CA GLY A 435 -9.75 -20.94 -2.96
C GLY A 435 -11.01 -20.57 -2.17
N LEU A 436 -12.03 -19.99 -2.83
CA LEU A 436 -13.32 -19.71 -2.22
C LEU A 436 -14.02 -20.99 -1.74
N LEU A 437 -14.09 -22.03 -2.58
CA LEU A 437 -14.76 -23.28 -2.28
C LEU A 437 -14.07 -24.02 -1.12
N VAL A 438 -12.73 -24.09 -1.11
CA VAL A 438 -11.97 -24.67 0.01
C VAL A 438 -12.21 -23.86 1.29
N TYR A 439 -12.25 -22.52 1.21
CA TYR A 439 -12.53 -21.69 2.39
C TYR A 439 -13.94 -21.92 2.97
N VAL A 440 -14.93 -22.06 2.11
CA VAL A 440 -16.33 -22.22 2.52
C VAL A 440 -16.60 -23.66 2.95
N PHE A 441 -16.41 -24.64 2.07
CA PHE A 441 -16.82 -26.02 2.31
C PHE A 441 -15.83 -26.76 3.22
N VAL A 442 -14.54 -26.71 2.90
CA VAL A 442 -13.52 -27.47 3.64
C VAL A 442 -13.23 -26.81 4.98
N TYR A 443 -12.97 -25.51 5.00
CA TYR A 443 -12.68 -24.81 6.25
C TYR A 443 -13.95 -24.47 7.05
N THR A 444 -14.84 -23.61 6.52
CA THR A 444 -15.91 -23.00 7.34
C THR A 444 -16.98 -24.00 7.77
N ILE A 445 -17.50 -24.81 6.84
CA ILE A 445 -18.60 -25.75 7.10
C ILE A 445 -18.08 -26.99 7.82
N TRP A 446 -17.01 -27.59 7.30
CA TRP A 446 -16.51 -28.87 7.79
C TRP A 446 -15.50 -28.71 8.93
N LEU A 447 -14.23 -28.42 8.61
CA LEU A 447 -13.14 -28.62 9.57
C LEU A 447 -13.21 -27.68 10.76
N LYS A 448 -13.60 -26.42 10.56
CA LYS A 448 -13.68 -25.42 11.63
C LYS A 448 -14.55 -25.89 12.79
N ARG A 449 -15.59 -26.69 12.50
CA ARG A 449 -16.54 -27.20 13.50
C ARG A 449 -16.17 -28.57 14.06
N THR A 450 -15.25 -29.31 13.42
CA THR A 450 -15.03 -30.74 13.73
C THR A 450 -13.60 -31.11 14.08
N SER A 451 -12.59 -30.30 13.73
CA SER A 451 -11.18 -30.72 13.82
C SER A 451 -10.24 -29.67 14.43
N PRO A 452 -9.28 -30.07 15.28
CA PRO A 452 -8.17 -29.20 15.73
C PRO A 452 -7.17 -28.85 14.63
N GLN A 453 -7.18 -29.59 13.52
CA GLN A 453 -6.37 -29.31 12.33
C GLN A 453 -7.07 -28.36 11.33
N ASN A 454 -8.15 -27.71 11.77
CA ASN A 454 -8.94 -26.81 10.94
C ASN A 454 -8.14 -25.71 10.24
N ILE A 455 -7.17 -25.11 10.90
CA ILE A 455 -6.35 -24.06 10.31
C ILE A 455 -5.21 -24.63 9.46
N VAL A 456 -4.72 -25.84 9.74
CA VAL A 456 -3.67 -26.44 8.92
C VAL A 456 -4.24 -26.79 7.55
N ILE A 457 -5.26 -27.65 7.52
CA ILE A 457 -5.86 -28.12 6.27
C ILE A 457 -6.69 -27.00 5.64
N GLY A 458 -7.55 -26.33 6.43
CA GLY A 458 -8.34 -25.21 5.95
C GLY A 458 -7.51 -23.97 5.58
N GLY A 459 -6.27 -23.88 6.08
CA GLY A 459 -5.28 -22.87 5.71
C GLY A 459 -4.89 -22.92 4.24
N ALA A 460 -5.08 -24.08 3.57
CA ALA A 460 -4.88 -24.22 2.13
C ALA A 460 -5.63 -23.17 1.32
N ALA A 461 -6.84 -22.79 1.73
CA ALA A 461 -7.60 -21.73 1.07
C ALA A 461 -6.83 -20.40 0.99
N GLY A 462 -6.09 -20.05 2.05
CA GLY A 462 -5.28 -18.84 2.12
C GLY A 462 -4.02 -18.89 1.25
N ALA A 463 -3.64 -20.08 0.75
CA ALA A 463 -2.47 -20.31 -0.08
C ALA A 463 -2.77 -20.34 -1.59
N PHE A 464 -4.03 -20.31 -2.02
CA PHE A 464 -4.41 -20.11 -3.43
C PHE A 464 -3.98 -18.78 -4.07
N PRO A 465 -3.97 -17.63 -3.36
CA PRO A 465 -3.57 -16.34 -3.91
C PRO A 465 -2.30 -16.34 -4.78
N PRO A 466 -1.15 -16.91 -4.35
CA PRO A 466 0.04 -16.97 -5.20
C PRO A 466 -0.14 -17.83 -6.45
N LEU A 467 -0.96 -18.89 -6.41
CA LEU A 467 -1.28 -19.69 -7.60
C LEU A 467 -2.04 -18.85 -8.62
N VAL A 468 -3.02 -18.06 -8.17
CA VAL A 468 -3.81 -17.16 -9.02
C VAL A 468 -2.90 -16.12 -9.69
N GLY A 469 -1.99 -15.52 -8.92
CA GLY A 469 -1.01 -14.54 -9.41
C GLY A 469 -0.03 -15.12 -10.42
N TRP A 470 0.50 -16.31 -10.15
CA TRP A 470 1.38 -17.02 -11.07
C TRP A 470 0.67 -17.36 -12.38
N ALA A 471 -0.50 -18.00 -12.29
CA ALA A 471 -1.32 -18.37 -13.44
C ALA A 471 -1.78 -17.16 -14.25
N ALA A 472 -1.99 -16.00 -13.61
CA ALA A 472 -2.36 -14.77 -14.31
C ALA A 472 -1.29 -14.31 -15.31
N MET A 473 -0.02 -14.62 -15.03
CA MET A 473 1.12 -14.27 -15.89
C MET A 473 1.49 -15.38 -16.87
N THR A 474 1.48 -16.63 -16.42
CA THR A 474 2.06 -17.75 -17.19
C THR A 474 1.02 -18.59 -17.91
N GLY A 475 -0.27 -18.50 -17.52
CA GLY A 475 -1.33 -19.37 -18.02
C GLY A 475 -1.21 -20.83 -17.59
N ARG A 476 -0.28 -21.17 -16.68
CA ARG A 476 -0.02 -22.54 -16.22
C ARG A 476 0.36 -22.60 -14.74
N LEU A 477 0.38 -23.81 -14.18
CA LEU A 477 0.95 -24.08 -12.85
C LEU A 477 2.18 -24.95 -13.00
N ASP A 478 3.30 -24.47 -12.49
CA ASP A 478 4.54 -25.20 -12.39
C ASP A 478 4.94 -25.36 -10.92
N LEU A 479 6.07 -26.03 -10.69
CA LEU A 479 6.56 -26.29 -9.35
C LEU A 479 6.84 -25.00 -8.56
N ALA A 480 7.20 -23.89 -9.22
CA ALA A 480 7.43 -22.62 -8.55
C ALA A 480 6.13 -22.02 -8.00
N ALA A 481 5.01 -22.15 -8.73
CA ALA A 481 3.69 -21.77 -8.20
C ALA A 481 3.33 -22.58 -6.95
N ILE A 482 3.50 -23.90 -6.99
CA ILE A 482 3.22 -24.82 -5.88
C ILE A 482 4.13 -24.49 -4.68
N TYR A 483 5.38 -24.14 -4.93
CA TYR A 483 6.33 -23.75 -3.90
C TYR A 483 5.89 -22.46 -3.18
N LEU A 484 5.38 -21.45 -3.89
CA LEU A 484 4.82 -20.23 -3.29
C LEU A 484 3.56 -20.52 -2.47
N PHE A 485 2.71 -21.44 -2.93
CA PHE A 485 1.59 -21.97 -2.15
C PHE A 485 2.09 -22.61 -0.85
N ALA A 486 3.13 -23.45 -0.92
CA ALA A 486 3.69 -24.14 0.24
C ALA A 486 4.20 -23.15 1.30
N ILE A 487 4.86 -22.05 0.91
CA ILE A 487 5.29 -21.01 1.86
C ILE A 487 4.11 -20.50 2.69
N ILE A 488 3.01 -20.12 2.04
CA ILE A 488 1.83 -19.60 2.75
C ILE A 488 1.17 -20.69 3.57
N PHE A 489 1.09 -21.92 3.04
CA PHE A 489 0.52 -23.06 3.74
C PHE A 489 1.25 -23.34 5.05
N TYR A 490 2.58 -23.48 5.04
CA TYR A 490 3.37 -23.74 6.26
C TYR A 490 3.49 -22.53 7.19
N TRP A 491 3.36 -21.31 6.68
CA TRP A 491 3.27 -20.09 7.49
C TRP A 491 1.94 -19.96 8.25
N THR A 492 0.85 -20.51 7.71
CA THR A 492 -0.50 -20.30 8.23
C THR A 492 -0.67 -20.81 9.67
N PRO A 493 -0.23 -22.03 10.04
CA PRO A 493 -0.38 -22.56 11.40
C PRO A 493 0.30 -21.70 12.48
N PRO A 494 1.61 -21.37 12.41
CA PRO A 494 2.25 -20.55 13.45
C PRO A 494 1.61 -19.16 13.55
N HIS A 495 1.18 -18.57 12.44
CA HIS A 495 0.49 -17.28 12.44
C HIS A 495 -0.86 -17.33 13.19
N PHE A 496 -1.76 -18.23 12.78
CA PHE A 496 -3.11 -18.28 13.32
C PHE A 496 -3.17 -18.89 14.72
N TRP A 497 -2.31 -19.85 15.05
CA TRP A 497 -2.26 -20.38 16.41
C TRP A 497 -1.74 -19.36 17.42
N ALA A 498 -0.88 -18.41 17.02
CA ALA A 498 -0.55 -17.28 17.88
C ALA A 498 -1.80 -16.46 18.25
N LEU A 499 -2.74 -16.25 17.31
CA LEU A 499 -4.04 -15.63 17.61
C LEU A 499 -4.92 -16.56 18.47
N ALA A 500 -4.91 -17.86 18.19
CA ALA A 500 -5.71 -18.84 18.92
C ALA A 500 -5.31 -18.98 20.39
N LEU A 501 -4.03 -18.84 20.74
CA LEU A 501 -3.55 -18.77 22.12
C LEU A 501 -4.19 -17.61 22.87
N ILE A 502 -4.28 -16.43 22.25
CA ILE A 502 -4.87 -15.22 22.85
C ILE A 502 -6.39 -15.35 22.98
N LYS A 503 -7.02 -16.07 22.06
CA LYS A 503 -8.48 -16.18 21.92
C LYS A 503 -9.05 -17.53 22.36
N ARG A 504 -8.25 -18.32 23.08
CA ARG A 504 -8.60 -19.65 23.55
C ARG A 504 -9.95 -19.68 24.27
N GLY A 505 -10.18 -18.78 25.22
CA GLY A 505 -11.44 -18.72 25.96
C GLY A 505 -12.66 -18.32 25.13
N GLU A 506 -12.49 -17.52 24.06
CA GLU A 506 -13.58 -17.22 23.12
C GLU A 506 -13.90 -18.44 22.25
N TYR A 507 -12.88 -19.15 21.75
CA TYR A 507 -13.09 -20.37 20.97
C TYR A 507 -13.73 -21.50 21.79
N ALA A 508 -13.32 -21.66 23.05
CA ALA A 508 -13.91 -22.63 23.96
C ALA A 508 -15.41 -22.33 24.19
N ARG A 509 -15.77 -21.07 24.47
CA ARG A 509 -17.18 -20.67 24.65
C ARG A 509 -18.04 -20.85 23.39
N ALA A 510 -17.45 -20.67 22.21
CA ALA A 510 -18.12 -20.88 20.94
C ALA A 510 -18.16 -22.34 20.49
N GLY A 511 -17.56 -23.28 21.24
CA GLY A 511 -17.49 -24.69 20.89
C GLY A 511 -16.61 -24.99 19.67
N VAL A 512 -15.68 -24.10 19.33
CA VAL A 512 -14.79 -24.30 18.17
C VAL A 512 -13.56 -25.11 18.62
N PRO A 513 -13.31 -26.31 18.07
CA PRO A 513 -12.24 -27.21 18.50
C PRO A 513 -10.87 -26.73 18.02
N MET A 514 -10.42 -25.54 18.43
CA MET A 514 -9.08 -25.03 18.08
C MET A 514 -7.97 -25.81 18.80
N MET A 515 -6.80 -25.94 18.18
CA MET A 515 -5.64 -26.63 18.75
C MET A 515 -5.35 -26.31 20.24
N PRO A 516 -5.29 -25.03 20.69
CA PRO A 516 -5.06 -24.71 22.11
C PRO A 516 -6.24 -25.02 23.03
N VAL A 517 -7.45 -25.19 22.49
CA VAL A 517 -8.64 -25.61 23.25
C VAL A 517 -8.60 -27.12 23.47
N VAL A 518 -8.30 -27.90 22.42
CA VAL A 518 -8.38 -29.37 22.46
C VAL A 518 -7.11 -30.02 23.00
N ARG A 519 -5.93 -29.57 22.56
CA ARG A 519 -4.62 -30.17 22.90
C ARG A 519 -3.78 -29.31 23.85
N GLY A 520 -4.31 -28.16 24.27
CA GLY A 520 -3.63 -27.25 25.18
C GLY A 520 -2.55 -26.38 24.53
N GLU A 521 -2.07 -25.41 25.30
CA GLU A 521 -1.14 -24.39 24.80
C GLU A 521 0.26 -24.96 24.53
N ALA A 522 0.74 -25.89 25.37
CA ALA A 522 2.05 -26.50 25.22
C ALA A 522 2.20 -27.21 23.86
N ARG A 523 1.24 -28.07 23.50
CA ARG A 523 1.23 -28.75 22.20
C ARG A 523 1.12 -27.76 21.05
N THR A 524 0.26 -26.75 21.18
CA THR A 524 0.11 -25.69 20.16
C THR A 524 1.44 -24.99 19.89
N LYS A 525 2.15 -24.55 20.94
CA LYS A 525 3.46 -23.89 20.82
C LYS A 525 4.51 -24.79 20.18
N PHE A 526 4.51 -26.08 20.51
CA PHE A 526 5.40 -27.05 19.88
C PHE A 526 5.14 -27.18 18.38
N GLU A 527 3.87 -27.30 17.98
CA GLU A 527 3.54 -27.36 16.55
C GLU A 527 3.87 -26.04 15.85
N MET A 528 3.63 -24.88 16.48
CA MET A 528 4.07 -23.59 15.92
C MET A 528 5.59 -23.57 15.63
N LEU A 529 6.41 -24.11 16.54
CA LEU A 529 7.85 -24.25 16.31
C LEU A 529 8.14 -25.22 15.16
N ALA A 530 7.53 -26.41 15.14
CA ALA A 530 7.76 -27.43 14.12
C ALA A 530 7.44 -26.90 12.70
N TYR A 531 6.29 -26.24 12.52
CA TYR A 531 5.94 -25.62 11.24
C TYR A 531 6.89 -24.49 10.86
N THR A 532 7.38 -23.71 11.83
CA THR A 532 8.38 -22.66 11.58
C THR A 532 9.72 -23.26 11.14
N LEU A 533 10.14 -24.38 11.73
CA LEU A 533 11.36 -25.09 11.33
C LEU A 533 11.27 -25.68 9.92
N ILE A 534 10.08 -26.02 9.43
CA ILE A 534 9.84 -26.41 8.03
C ILE A 534 9.84 -25.17 7.12
N LEU A 535 9.24 -24.07 7.57
CA LEU A 535 9.14 -22.84 6.79
C LEU A 535 10.51 -22.21 6.50
N LEU A 536 11.46 -22.28 7.44
CA LEU A 536 12.80 -21.70 7.26
C LEU A 536 13.55 -22.23 6.02
N PRO A 537 13.84 -23.54 5.91
CA PRO A 537 14.52 -24.07 4.74
C PRO A 537 13.67 -23.86 3.49
N LEU A 538 12.34 -23.97 3.60
CA LEU A 538 11.45 -23.67 2.48
C LEU A 538 11.76 -22.27 1.96
N THR A 539 11.67 -21.22 2.78
CA THR A 539 11.90 -19.83 2.34
C THR A 539 13.33 -19.50 1.92
N LEU A 540 14.35 -20.24 2.37
CA LEU A 540 15.75 -20.03 1.97
C LEU A 540 16.11 -20.76 0.68
N MET A 541 15.39 -21.83 0.34
CA MET A 541 15.61 -22.68 -0.84
C MET A 541 15.82 -21.88 -2.15
N PRO A 542 15.03 -20.83 -2.49
CA PRO A 542 15.18 -20.13 -3.75
C PRO A 542 16.55 -19.50 -3.93
N THR A 543 17.20 -19.09 -2.83
CA THR A 543 18.58 -18.57 -2.90
C THR A 543 19.59 -19.68 -3.13
N PHE A 544 19.46 -20.82 -2.44
CA PHE A 544 20.38 -21.95 -2.60
C PHE A 544 20.31 -22.57 -3.99
N PHE A 545 19.13 -22.57 -4.62
CA PHE A 545 18.93 -23.07 -5.98
C PHE A 545 19.12 -21.99 -7.05
N GLY A 546 19.58 -20.79 -6.68
CA GLY A 546 19.90 -19.72 -7.63
C GLY A 546 18.68 -19.06 -8.30
N ALA A 547 17.47 -19.32 -7.82
CA ALA A 547 16.24 -18.69 -8.32
C ALA A 547 16.09 -17.23 -7.83
N LEU A 548 16.60 -16.91 -6.64
CA LEU A 548 16.65 -15.57 -6.07
C LEU A 548 18.05 -15.26 -5.53
N GLY A 549 18.43 -13.99 -5.51
CA GLY A 549 19.76 -13.52 -5.13
C GLY A 549 20.02 -13.48 -3.62
N ALA A 550 21.22 -13.00 -3.28
CA ALA A 550 21.68 -12.85 -1.90
C ALA A 550 20.85 -11.83 -1.11
N PHE A 551 20.28 -10.82 -1.77
CA PHE A 551 19.42 -9.84 -1.11
C PHE A 551 18.18 -10.53 -0.53
N TYR A 552 17.45 -11.30 -1.34
CA TYR A 552 16.35 -12.11 -0.85
C TYR A 552 16.80 -13.10 0.23
N GLY A 553 17.92 -13.80 0.03
CA GLY A 553 18.43 -14.78 0.99
C GLY A 553 18.71 -14.19 2.38
N VAL A 554 19.38 -13.04 2.44
CA VAL A 554 19.65 -12.32 3.70
C VAL A 554 18.34 -11.83 4.32
N ALA A 555 17.42 -11.28 3.53
CA ALA A 555 16.12 -10.84 4.04
C ALA A 555 15.32 -12.01 4.64
N ALA A 556 15.22 -13.14 3.91
CA ALA A 556 14.55 -14.35 4.36
C ALA A 556 15.19 -14.93 5.63
N ALA A 557 16.52 -14.94 5.73
CA ALA A 557 17.24 -15.40 6.91
C ALA A 557 16.97 -14.53 8.15
N LEU A 558 17.06 -13.20 8.03
CA LEU A 558 16.81 -12.28 9.15
C LEU A 558 15.36 -12.32 9.61
N LEU A 559 14.42 -12.33 8.66
CA LEU A 559 13.00 -12.45 8.93
C LEU A 559 12.68 -13.80 9.60
N GLY A 560 13.26 -14.89 9.07
CA GLY A 560 13.09 -16.25 9.57
C GLY A 560 13.64 -16.42 10.98
N ALA A 561 14.87 -15.97 11.24
CA ALA A 561 15.51 -16.04 12.55
C ALA A 561 14.68 -15.33 13.63
N ARG A 562 14.10 -14.17 13.29
CA ARG A 562 13.22 -13.43 14.19
C ARG A 562 11.89 -14.15 14.45
N LEU A 563 11.29 -14.79 13.43
CA LEU A 563 10.09 -15.62 13.60
C LEU A 563 10.36 -16.84 14.48
N LEU A 564 11.49 -17.51 14.26
CA LEU A 564 11.96 -18.64 15.06
C LEU A 564 12.17 -18.23 16.53
N TRP A 565 12.80 -17.08 16.76
CA TRP A 565 12.96 -16.52 18.09
C TRP A 565 11.62 -16.36 18.82
N TYR A 566 10.57 -15.88 18.14
CA TYR A 566 9.25 -15.75 18.75
C TYR A 566 8.67 -17.12 19.18
N CYS A 567 8.83 -18.15 18.33
CA CYS A 567 8.36 -19.50 18.65
C CYS A 567 9.11 -20.11 19.84
N ILE A 568 10.44 -19.95 19.89
CA ILE A 568 11.28 -20.41 21.01
C ILE A 568 10.88 -19.70 22.31
N GLN A 569 10.68 -18.38 22.27
CA GLN A 569 10.29 -17.64 23.46
C GLN A 569 8.88 -18.02 23.93
N LEU A 570 7.95 -18.30 23.02
CA LEU A 570 6.61 -18.78 23.39
C LEU A 570 6.61 -20.14 24.09
N LEU A 571 7.53 -21.04 23.71
CA LEU A 571 7.72 -22.33 24.38
C LEU A 571 8.19 -22.17 25.83
N ARG A 572 9.01 -21.15 26.10
CA ARG A 572 9.55 -20.86 27.44
C ARG A 572 8.57 -20.09 28.32
N GLU A 573 7.68 -19.32 27.71
CA GLU A 573 6.76 -18.42 28.41
C GLU A 573 5.53 -19.17 28.94
N GLN A 574 5.27 -19.07 30.25
CA GLN A 574 4.04 -19.62 30.86
C GLN A 574 2.80 -18.78 30.48
N SER A 575 2.91 -17.44 30.46
CA SER A 575 1.80 -16.53 30.09
C SER A 575 1.99 -15.96 28.68
N SER A 576 1.40 -16.62 27.69
CA SER A 576 1.71 -16.34 26.28
C SER A 576 1.01 -15.13 25.67
N GLY A 577 0.03 -14.51 26.33
CA GLY A 577 -0.85 -13.50 25.72
C GLY A 577 -0.10 -12.34 25.02
N PRO A 578 0.73 -11.55 25.72
CA PRO A 578 1.43 -10.42 25.12
C PRO A 578 2.45 -10.82 24.04
N LEU A 579 3.15 -11.94 24.24
CA LEU A 579 4.17 -12.40 23.29
C LEU A 579 3.54 -13.00 22.03
N ALA A 580 2.48 -13.80 22.18
CA ALA A 580 1.72 -14.36 21.06
C ALA A 580 1.11 -13.25 20.21
N TRP A 581 0.66 -12.14 20.83
CA TRP A 581 0.16 -10.98 20.10
C TRP A 581 1.23 -10.28 19.27
N ARG A 582 2.45 -10.15 19.82
CA ARG A 582 3.59 -9.61 19.08
C ARG A 582 3.98 -10.52 17.93
N MET A 583 4.02 -11.84 18.14
CA MET A 583 4.29 -12.83 17.09
C MET A 583 3.21 -12.79 15.99
N TYR A 584 1.93 -12.73 16.34
CA TYR A 584 0.83 -12.63 15.39
C TYR A 584 0.97 -11.42 14.46
N ARG A 585 1.35 -10.26 15.01
CA ARG A 585 1.61 -9.05 14.21
C ARG A 585 2.88 -9.16 13.39
N TYR A 586 3.94 -9.71 13.99
CA TYR A 586 5.22 -9.89 13.32
C TYR A 586 5.10 -10.87 12.14
N SER A 587 4.35 -11.96 12.28
CA SER A 587 4.16 -12.95 11.21
C SER A 587 3.43 -12.37 9.98
N LEU A 588 2.52 -11.40 10.15
CA LEU A 588 1.94 -10.65 9.02
C LEU A 588 3.01 -9.81 8.30
N LEU A 589 3.83 -9.10 9.08
CA LEU A 589 4.93 -8.29 8.54
C LEU A 589 5.99 -9.17 7.85
N TYR A 590 6.33 -10.32 8.45
CA TYR A 590 7.23 -11.33 7.92
C TYR A 590 6.78 -11.74 6.51
N LEU A 591 5.53 -12.15 6.34
CA LEU A 591 5.05 -12.63 5.05
C LEU A 591 5.01 -11.50 4.00
N ALA A 592 4.56 -10.30 4.40
CA ALA A 592 4.54 -9.14 3.52
C ALA A 592 5.96 -8.78 3.03
N LEU A 593 6.92 -8.67 3.95
CA LEU A 593 8.30 -8.32 3.62
C LEU A 593 9.00 -9.42 2.82
N LEU A 594 8.71 -10.69 3.08
CA LEU A 594 9.28 -11.82 2.34
C LEU A 594 8.90 -11.75 0.86
N PHE A 595 7.60 -11.61 0.54
CA PHE A 595 7.12 -11.49 -0.85
C PHE A 595 7.56 -10.19 -1.53
N VAL A 596 7.63 -9.07 -0.79
CA VAL A 596 8.19 -7.83 -1.31
C VAL A 596 9.69 -7.98 -1.63
N ALA A 597 10.46 -8.67 -0.77
CA ALA A 597 11.87 -8.95 -1.03
C ALA A 597 12.06 -9.78 -2.29
N MET A 598 11.21 -10.80 -2.55
CA MET A 598 11.24 -11.57 -3.80
C MET A 598 11.05 -10.66 -5.02
N GLY A 599 10.03 -9.78 -4.99
CA GLY A 599 9.75 -8.85 -6.09
C GLY A 599 10.88 -7.85 -6.32
N ILE A 600 11.48 -7.32 -5.25
CA ILE A 600 12.61 -6.39 -5.33
C ILE A 600 13.87 -7.08 -5.88
N ASP A 601 14.20 -8.27 -5.39
CA ASP A 601 15.37 -9.04 -5.81
C ASP A 601 15.33 -9.35 -7.32
N ARG A 602 14.16 -9.71 -7.84
CA ARG A 602 13.99 -9.96 -9.28
C ARG A 602 14.06 -8.69 -10.13
N ALA A 603 13.60 -7.55 -9.60
CA ALA A 603 13.59 -6.26 -10.28
C ALA A 603 14.96 -5.56 -10.25
N ILE A 604 15.77 -5.81 -9.22
CA ILE A 604 17.07 -5.20 -9.00
C ILE A 604 18.09 -6.33 -8.80
N PRO A 605 18.86 -6.71 -9.84
CA PRO A 605 19.91 -7.71 -9.67
C PRO A 605 21.01 -7.16 -8.76
N PHE A 606 20.93 -7.46 -7.46
CA PHE A 606 21.99 -7.16 -6.50
C PHE A 606 23.13 -8.18 -6.69
N GLY A 607 24.02 -7.90 -7.63
CA GLY A 607 25.34 -8.56 -7.69
C GLY A 607 25.45 -9.84 -8.53
N HIS A 608 24.41 -10.30 -9.22
CA HIS A 608 24.54 -11.40 -10.20
C HIS A 608 23.83 -11.09 -11.52
N ARG A 609 24.62 -10.89 -12.59
CA ARG A 609 24.26 -11.39 -13.93
C ARG A 609 24.46 -12.90 -13.93
N ALA A 610 23.69 -13.64 -13.13
CA ALA A 610 23.64 -15.08 -13.32
C ALA A 610 22.84 -15.29 -14.61
N ARG A 611 23.47 -15.93 -15.60
CA ARG A 611 22.79 -16.51 -16.77
C ARG A 611 21.51 -17.17 -16.23
N THR A 612 20.38 -16.88 -16.86
CA THR A 612 19.14 -17.63 -16.62
C THR A 612 19.47 -19.11 -16.71
N VAL A 613 19.70 -19.75 -15.56
CA VAL A 613 19.73 -21.20 -15.52
C VAL A 613 18.29 -21.58 -15.87
N PRO A 614 18.07 -22.36 -16.94
CA PRO A 614 16.74 -22.85 -17.21
C PRO A 614 16.30 -23.57 -15.94
N VAL A 615 15.25 -23.03 -15.29
CA VAL A 615 14.52 -23.76 -14.26
C VAL A 615 14.27 -25.14 -14.86
N LEU A 616 14.64 -26.20 -14.14
CA LEU A 616 14.45 -27.57 -14.59
C LEU A 616 12.93 -27.77 -14.80
N ILE A 617 12.47 -27.56 -16.02
CA ILE A 617 11.12 -27.87 -16.44
C ILE A 617 11.14 -29.37 -16.68
N LEU A 618 10.66 -30.14 -15.71
CA LEU A 618 10.27 -31.53 -15.90
C LEU A 618 9.02 -31.56 -16.80
N ASP A 619 9.17 -31.20 -18.08
CA ASP A 619 8.10 -31.25 -19.10
C ASP A 619 8.64 -30.94 -20.51
N ARG A 620 9.79 -31.55 -20.88
CA ARG A 620 10.07 -31.78 -22.29
C ARG A 620 9.99 -33.28 -22.55
N PRO A 621 8.85 -33.79 -23.08
CA PRO A 621 8.91 -35.01 -23.86
C PRO A 621 9.64 -34.67 -25.16
N GLU A 622 10.82 -35.27 -25.31
CA GLU A 622 11.49 -35.64 -26.57
C GLU A 622 11.10 -34.86 -27.84
N GLN A 623 11.93 -33.89 -28.22
CA GLN A 623 12.04 -33.46 -29.63
C GLN A 623 13.49 -33.33 -30.14
N ASP A 624 14.51 -33.71 -29.35
CA ASP A 624 15.91 -33.64 -29.76
C ASP A 624 16.55 -35.03 -29.98
N LEU A 625 15.82 -35.96 -30.61
CA LEU A 625 16.37 -37.25 -31.07
C LEU A 625 15.88 -37.60 -32.49
N ALA A 626 16.43 -36.93 -33.50
CA ALA A 626 16.55 -37.35 -34.91
C ALA A 626 17.45 -36.29 -35.59
N THR A 627 18.66 -36.50 -36.12
CA THR A 627 19.36 -37.64 -36.73
C THR A 627 20.87 -37.31 -36.82
N PRO A 628 21.80 -38.27 -36.73
CA PRO A 628 23.21 -38.08 -37.09
C PRO A 628 23.53 -38.55 -38.53
N GLY A 629 24.41 -37.81 -39.24
CA GLY A 629 25.02 -38.15 -40.54
C GLY A 629 24.17 -37.71 -41.75
N VAL A 630 24.71 -37.08 -42.80
CA VAL A 630 25.87 -37.49 -43.61
C VAL A 630 26.57 -36.24 -44.19
N GLY A 631 27.89 -36.20 -44.10
CA GLY A 631 28.72 -35.29 -44.88
C GLY A 631 28.96 -35.83 -46.29
N HIS A 632 28.97 -34.95 -47.29
CA HIS A 632 29.65 -35.22 -48.54
C HIS A 632 30.29 -33.96 -49.12
N HIS A 633 31.50 -34.18 -49.62
CA HIS A 633 32.43 -33.27 -50.28
C HIS A 633 31.88 -32.65 -51.56
N GLY A 634 32.47 -31.52 -51.97
CA GLY A 634 32.81 -31.31 -53.38
C GLY A 634 32.44 -29.96 -53.99
N HIS A 635 33.50 -29.17 -54.23
CA HIS A 635 33.67 -28.02 -55.14
C HIS A 635 33.14 -26.65 -54.73
#